data_AF-M5BTL8-F1
#
_entry.id   AF-M5BTL8-F1
#
_cell.length_a   1.000
_cell.length_b   1.000
_cell.length_c   1.000
_cell.angle_alpha   90.00
_cell.angle_beta   90.00
_cell.angle_gamma   90.00
#
_symmetry.space_group_name_H-M   'P 1'
#
loop_
_entity.id
_entity.type
_entity.pdbx_description
1 polymer ?
#
loop_
_entity_poly.entity_id
_entity_poly.type
_entity_poly.pdbx_seq_one_letter_code
_entity_poly.pdbx_strand_id
1 'polypeptide(L)'
;MLGIGMGTLHAWESFGDGMAPDLQSVAKGLGGGFASIGAVLVSPRVAKGISDGSGYWLHGHTYQAHPIASAASLAVQRVIASENLLALCRQRGTELESLLKDRLRGPGARAAPYISDIRGGGLFWGVEFDIPDAELPRINTRYQQSTGSGQNLLNNRRFGVLLQDMTMDKGLIAIAMTGSVDGKRGDHMILAPPYNVTREELKIIVDRAVESVEGLLFD
;
A
#
# COMPACT_ATOMS: atom_id res chain seq x y z
N MET A 1 4.25 8.10 4.86
CA MET A 1 5.50 7.79 5.59
C MET A 1 5.74 6.29 5.57
N LEU A 2 6.52 5.84 4.61
CA LEU A 2 7.02 4.47 4.47
C LEU A 2 8.31 4.35 5.30
N GLY A 3 8.19 4.60 6.60
CA GLY A 3 9.34 4.71 7.50
C GLY A 3 10.08 3.39 7.71
N ILE A 4 9.43 2.25 7.41
CA ILE A 4 9.93 0.88 7.51
C ILE A 4 9.23 0.04 6.42
N GLY A 5 10.01 -0.71 5.63
CA GLY A 5 9.53 -1.92 4.97
C GLY A 5 9.01 -1.84 3.54
N MET A 6 9.68 -1.03 2.71
CA MET A 6 9.72 -1.23 1.25
C MET A 6 10.84 -2.24 0.86
N GLY A 7 11.15 -3.18 1.75
CA GLY A 7 12.30 -4.06 1.63
C GLY A 7 13.60 -3.49 2.21
N THR A 8 13.67 -2.21 2.56
CA THR A 8 14.75 -1.60 3.33
C THR A 8 14.23 -1.01 4.64
N LEU A 9 15.14 -0.63 5.55
CA LEU A 9 14.73 -0.10 6.85
C LEU A 9 14.06 1.25 6.67
N HIS A 10 14.49 2.05 5.70
CA HIS A 10 13.88 3.32 5.35
C HIS A 10 13.71 3.45 3.84
N ALA A 11 12.55 3.94 3.39
CA ALA A 11 12.26 4.02 1.96
C ALA A 11 13.26 4.89 1.18
N TRP A 12 13.87 5.92 1.79
CA TRP A 12 14.86 6.77 1.13
C TRP A 12 16.14 6.02 0.75
N GLU A 13 16.42 4.87 1.38
CA GLU A 13 17.56 4.00 1.00
C GLU A 13 17.38 3.39 -0.39
N SER A 14 16.14 3.17 -0.83
CA SER A 14 15.83 2.48 -2.10
C SER A 14 15.11 3.34 -3.13
N PHE A 15 14.37 4.36 -2.67
CA PHE A 15 13.54 5.23 -3.50
C PHE A 15 13.91 6.71 -3.39
N GLY A 16 14.87 7.05 -2.52
CA GLY A 16 15.42 8.38 -2.40
C GLY A 16 16.73 8.52 -3.16
N ASP A 17 17.49 9.56 -2.81
CA ASP A 17 18.85 9.81 -3.29
C ASP A 17 19.92 9.04 -2.50
N GLY A 18 19.51 8.13 -1.60
CA GLY A 18 20.39 7.38 -0.71
C GLY A 18 20.91 8.18 0.48
N MET A 19 20.51 9.45 0.63
CA MET A 19 20.95 10.31 1.73
C MET A 19 19.95 10.26 2.88
N ALA A 20 20.46 10.05 4.09
CA ALA A 20 19.63 10.11 5.29
C ALA A 20 19.12 11.56 5.49
N PRO A 21 17.80 11.76 5.69
CA PRO A 21 17.25 13.09 5.91
C PRO A 21 17.61 13.64 7.29
N ASP A 22 17.60 14.96 7.42
CA ASP A 22 17.83 15.62 8.71
C ASP A 22 16.70 15.37 9.73
N LEU A 23 15.48 15.20 9.22
CA LEU A 23 14.29 14.84 9.99
C LEU A 23 13.53 13.74 9.25
N GLN A 24 13.23 12.65 9.96
CA GLN A 24 12.42 11.56 9.41
C GLN A 24 11.28 11.23 10.35
N SER A 25 10.09 11.17 9.80
CA SER A 25 8.89 10.79 10.54
C SER A 25 8.54 9.32 10.29
N VAL A 26 8.29 8.60 11.38
CA VAL A 26 8.03 7.16 11.40
C VAL A 26 6.82 6.87 12.28
N ALA A 27 5.99 5.89 11.89
CA ALA A 27 4.78 5.44 12.58
C ALA A 27 4.38 4.07 11.99
N LYS A 28 3.09 3.73 11.93
CA LYS A 28 2.57 2.53 11.24
C LYS A 28 3.37 1.25 11.60
N GLY A 29 4.22 0.79 10.68
CA GLY A 29 5.11 -0.37 10.88
C GLY A 29 6.04 -0.27 12.09
N LEU A 30 6.28 0.94 12.62
CA LEU A 30 7.01 1.14 13.88
C LEU A 30 6.38 0.33 15.02
N GLY A 31 5.07 0.47 15.21
CA GLY A 31 4.29 -0.25 16.23
C GLY A 31 3.60 -1.50 15.71
N GLY A 32 3.74 -1.84 14.42
CA GLY A 32 3.22 -3.07 13.81
C GLY A 32 1.71 -3.29 13.94
N GLY A 33 0.92 -2.24 14.22
CA GLY A 33 -0.50 -2.35 14.55
C GLY A 33 -0.81 -2.76 16.00
N PHE A 34 0.20 -3.11 16.81
CA PHE A 34 0.05 -3.50 18.22
C PHE A 34 0.00 -2.29 19.17
N ALA A 35 0.61 -1.17 18.79
CA ALA A 35 0.58 0.05 19.57
C ALA A 35 0.54 1.30 18.68
N SER A 36 -0.23 2.30 19.13
CA SER A 36 -0.27 3.62 18.53
C SER A 36 0.99 4.40 18.92
N ILE A 37 1.91 4.55 17.96
CA ILE A 37 3.18 5.25 18.18
C ILE A 37 3.68 5.87 16.89
N GLY A 38 4.19 7.09 17.01
CA GLY A 38 4.95 7.78 15.98
C GLY A 38 6.18 8.42 16.60
N ALA A 39 7.20 8.64 15.80
CA ALA A 39 8.42 9.32 16.20
C ALA A 39 8.95 10.21 15.06
N VAL A 40 9.69 11.24 15.45
CA VAL A 40 10.53 12.01 14.54
C VAL A 40 11.98 11.66 14.89
N LEU A 41 12.67 10.99 13.97
CA LEU A 41 14.10 10.76 14.03
C LEU A 41 14.79 12.07 13.63
N VAL A 42 15.77 12.49 14.42
CA VAL A 42 16.46 13.77 14.27
C VAL A 42 17.94 13.49 14.04
N SER A 43 18.52 14.06 12.99
CA SER A 43 19.94 13.89 12.68
C SER A 43 20.84 14.49 13.76
N PRO A 44 22.09 14.01 13.91
CA PRO A 44 23.04 14.61 14.83
C PRO A 44 23.28 16.10 14.59
N ARG A 45 23.22 16.55 13.32
CA ARG A 45 23.37 17.96 12.95
C ARG A 45 22.27 18.81 13.57
N VAL A 46 21.01 18.41 13.42
CA VAL A 46 19.87 19.15 13.98
C VAL A 46 19.87 19.07 15.50
N ALA A 47 20.10 17.87 16.06
CA ALA A 47 20.19 17.69 17.50
C ALA A 47 21.28 18.57 18.13
N LYS A 48 22.46 18.65 17.50
CA LYS A 48 23.56 19.52 17.94
C LYS A 48 23.21 21.01 17.85
N GLY A 49 22.55 21.43 16.77
CA GLY A 49 22.10 22.81 16.65
C GLY A 49 21.16 23.23 17.78
N ILE A 50 20.27 22.33 18.23
CA ILE A 50 19.40 22.57 19.38
C ILE A 50 20.20 22.60 20.67
N SER A 51 21.08 21.62 20.90
CA SER A 51 21.85 21.51 22.14
C SER A 51 22.83 22.66 22.34
N ASP A 52 23.55 23.07 21.28
CA ASP A 52 24.56 24.12 21.32
C ASP A 52 23.94 25.53 21.29
N GLY A 53 22.72 25.65 20.76
CA GLY A 53 21.99 26.91 20.67
C GLY A 53 21.25 27.21 21.97
N SER A 54 19.92 27.03 21.95
CA SER A 54 19.08 27.30 23.13
C SER A 54 19.20 26.21 24.21
N GLY A 55 19.66 25.02 23.85
CA GLY A 55 19.60 23.82 24.70
C GLY A 55 18.16 23.36 25.02
N TYR A 56 17.16 24.02 24.45
CA TYR A 56 15.78 23.93 24.90
C TYR A 56 14.85 23.45 23.78
N TRP A 57 14.15 22.35 24.03
CA TRP A 57 13.14 21.77 23.14
C TRP A 57 11.75 21.96 23.75
N LEU A 58 11.07 23.05 23.38
CA LEU A 58 9.72 23.36 23.86
C LEU A 58 8.65 22.63 23.04
N HIS A 59 8.63 21.30 23.14
CA HIS A 59 7.59 20.48 22.52
C HIS A 59 7.36 19.21 23.34
N GLY A 60 6.09 18.87 23.55
CA GLY A 60 5.69 17.76 24.40
C GLY A 60 4.24 17.35 24.13
N HIS A 61 3.97 16.05 24.21
CA HIS A 61 2.61 15.50 24.20
C HIS A 61 2.34 14.71 25.48
N THR A 62 1.08 14.67 25.93
CA THR A 62 0.66 13.94 27.14
C THR A 62 1.11 12.46 27.13
N TYR A 63 1.08 11.82 25.97
CA TYR A 63 1.47 10.41 25.79
C TYR A 63 2.83 10.25 25.11
N GLN A 64 3.67 11.28 25.11
CA GLN A 64 5.02 11.19 24.57
C GLN A 64 5.83 10.12 25.31
N ALA A 65 6.53 9.28 24.55
CA ALA A 65 7.36 8.18 25.07
C ALA A 65 6.61 7.20 25.99
N HIS A 66 5.30 6.99 25.76
CA HIS A 66 4.46 6.09 26.56
C HIS A 66 5.11 4.69 26.69
N PRO A 67 5.47 4.22 27.92
CA PRO A 67 6.29 3.03 28.11
C PRO A 67 5.74 1.76 27.45
N ILE A 68 4.43 1.53 27.52
CA ILE A 68 3.79 0.36 26.89
C ILE A 68 3.91 0.41 25.36
N ALA A 69 3.71 1.58 24.75
CA ALA A 69 3.81 1.73 23.30
C ALA A 69 5.27 1.56 22.83
N SER A 70 6.22 2.08 23.61
CA SER A 70 7.66 1.90 23.36
C SER A 70 8.07 0.42 23.46
N ALA A 71 7.59 -0.30 24.48
CA ALA A 71 7.88 -1.73 24.65
C ALA A 71 7.29 -2.59 23.52
N ALA A 72 6.05 -2.33 23.11
CA ALA A 72 5.41 -2.99 21.98
C ALA A 72 6.15 -2.73 20.67
N SER A 73 6.50 -1.47 20.39
CA SER A 73 7.33 -1.11 19.23
C SER A 73 8.66 -1.84 19.22
N LEU A 74 9.37 -1.88 20.36
CA LEU A 74 10.65 -2.58 20.45
C LEU A 74 10.49 -4.08 20.14
N ALA A 75 9.42 -4.71 20.62
CA ALA A 75 9.12 -6.10 20.30
C ALA A 75 8.89 -6.30 18.79
N VAL A 76 8.11 -5.42 18.15
CA VAL A 76 7.89 -5.45 16.69
C VAL A 76 9.20 -5.31 15.92
N GLN A 77 10.04 -4.34 16.29
CA GLN A 77 11.33 -4.13 15.63
C GLN A 77 12.28 -5.33 15.80
N ARG A 78 12.24 -5.99 16.97
CA ARG A 78 13.00 -7.23 17.21
C ARG A 78 12.52 -8.39 16.34
N VAL A 79 11.20 -8.54 16.13
CA VAL A 79 10.65 -9.55 15.22
C VAL A 79 11.08 -9.28 13.79
N ILE A 80 10.94 -8.03 13.31
CA ILE A 80 11.38 -7.64 11.96
C ILE A 80 12.85 -7.99 11.72
N ALA A 81 13.72 -7.74 12.71
CA ALA A 81 15.14 -8.05 12.62
C ALA A 81 15.42 -9.57 12.71
N SER A 82 14.89 -10.25 13.72
CA SER A 82 15.18 -11.67 14.00
C SER A 82 14.63 -12.64 12.96
N GLU A 83 13.48 -12.32 12.36
CA GLU A 83 12.88 -13.10 11.27
C GLU A 83 13.33 -12.62 9.88
N ASN A 84 14.23 -11.63 9.81
CA ASN A 84 14.75 -11.06 8.57
C ASN A 84 13.64 -10.61 7.60
N LEU A 85 12.57 -10.01 8.13
CA LEU A 85 11.35 -9.70 7.39
C LEU A 85 11.57 -8.69 6.27
N LEU A 86 12.59 -7.82 6.38
CA LEU A 86 12.94 -6.88 5.30
C LEU A 86 13.52 -7.60 4.08
N ALA A 87 14.35 -8.63 4.28
CA ALA A 87 14.86 -9.43 3.18
C ALA A 87 13.74 -10.26 2.54
N LEU A 88 12.87 -10.84 3.36
CA LEU A 88 11.68 -11.55 2.88
C LEU A 88 10.76 -10.61 2.08
N CYS A 89 10.54 -9.39 2.57
CA CYS A 89 9.76 -8.35 1.88
C CYS A 89 10.34 -8.01 0.50
N ARG A 90 11.68 -7.90 0.35
CA ARG A 90 12.31 -7.73 -0.97
C ARG A 90 12.03 -8.92 -1.89
N GLN A 91 12.28 -10.13 -1.39
CA GLN A 91 12.10 -11.36 -2.17
C GLN A 91 10.65 -11.54 -2.63
N ARG A 92 9.70 -11.46 -1.69
CA ARG A 92 8.26 -11.56 -1.95
C ARG A 92 7.75 -10.40 -2.80
N GLY A 93 8.37 -9.23 -2.66
CA GLY A 93 8.09 -8.08 -3.51
C GLY A 93 8.38 -8.32 -4.99
N THR A 94 9.54 -8.87 -5.31
CA THR A 94 9.88 -9.27 -6.70
C THR A 94 8.94 -10.34 -7.23
N GLU A 95 8.52 -11.28 -6.40
CA GLU A 95 7.55 -12.31 -6.79
C GLU A 95 6.16 -11.72 -7.06
N LEU A 96 5.70 -10.81 -6.20
CA LEU A 96 4.44 -10.09 -6.38
C LEU A 96 4.47 -9.22 -7.65
N GLU A 97 5.58 -8.53 -7.92
CA GLU A 97 5.78 -7.77 -9.15
C GLU A 97 5.60 -8.63 -10.39
N SER A 98 6.30 -9.77 -10.45
CA SER A 98 6.23 -10.70 -11.58
C SER A 98 4.79 -11.19 -11.75
N LEU A 99 4.16 -11.67 -10.68
CA LEU A 99 2.80 -12.19 -10.73
C LEU A 99 1.80 -11.13 -11.23
N LEU A 100 1.88 -9.89 -10.73
CA LEU A 100 1.00 -8.80 -11.17
C LEU A 100 1.23 -8.47 -12.65
N LYS A 101 2.48 -8.30 -13.07
CA LYS A 101 2.82 -7.97 -14.46
C LYS A 101 2.40 -9.08 -15.40
N ASP A 102 2.71 -10.34 -15.08
CA ASP A 102 2.36 -11.49 -15.91
C ASP A 102 0.85 -11.65 -16.05
N ARG A 103 0.09 -11.46 -14.97
CA ARG A 103 -1.35 -11.74 -14.94
C ARG A 103 -2.24 -10.59 -15.39
N LEU A 104 -1.82 -9.35 -15.21
CA LEU A 104 -2.62 -8.17 -15.57
C LEU A 104 -2.14 -7.49 -16.86
N ARG A 105 -0.85 -7.62 -17.21
CA ARG A 105 -0.24 -6.93 -18.36
C ARG A 105 0.48 -7.86 -19.33
N GLY A 106 0.70 -9.12 -18.95
CA GLY A 106 1.44 -10.09 -19.73
C GLY A 106 0.69 -10.53 -21.00
N PRO A 107 1.36 -11.29 -21.89
CA PRO A 107 0.75 -11.82 -23.10
C PRO A 107 -0.50 -12.65 -22.77
N GLY A 108 -1.64 -12.29 -23.35
CA GLY A 108 -2.92 -12.98 -23.12
C GLY A 108 -3.69 -12.52 -21.88
N ALA A 109 -3.17 -11.58 -21.09
CA ALA A 109 -3.94 -10.95 -20.01
C ALA A 109 -5.04 -10.07 -20.60
N ARG A 110 -6.31 -10.44 -20.36
CA ARG A 110 -7.49 -9.75 -20.92
C ARG A 110 -7.54 -8.29 -20.50
N ALA A 111 -7.16 -8.02 -19.25
CA ALA A 111 -7.17 -6.68 -18.66
C ALA A 111 -6.05 -5.75 -19.15
N ALA A 112 -5.02 -6.26 -19.85
CA ALA A 112 -3.84 -5.49 -20.25
C ALA A 112 -4.14 -4.15 -20.97
N PRO A 113 -5.15 -4.04 -21.86
CA PRO A 113 -5.50 -2.77 -22.50
C PRO A 113 -6.00 -1.69 -21.54
N TYR A 114 -6.43 -2.07 -20.33
CA TYR A 114 -6.94 -1.18 -19.29
C TYR A 114 -5.90 -0.87 -18.20
N ILE A 115 -4.71 -1.48 -18.26
CA ILE A 115 -3.63 -1.25 -17.28
C ILE A 115 -2.69 -0.18 -17.83
N SER A 116 -2.66 0.97 -17.15
CA SER A 116 -1.72 2.05 -17.46
C SER A 116 -0.33 1.72 -16.92
N ASP A 117 -0.26 1.33 -15.64
CA ASP A 117 1.01 1.10 -14.96
C ASP A 117 0.89 0.11 -13.79
N ILE A 118 2.00 -0.59 -13.49
CA ILE A 118 2.16 -1.45 -12.30
C ILE A 118 3.49 -1.08 -11.68
N ARG A 119 3.45 -0.42 -10.51
CA ARG A 119 4.62 0.16 -9.85
C ARG A 119 4.60 -0.08 -8.35
N GLY A 120 5.78 -0.14 -7.76
CA GLY A 120 5.91 -0.39 -6.33
C GLY A 120 7.29 -0.86 -5.96
N GLY A 121 7.41 -1.38 -4.74
CA GLY A 121 8.64 -1.98 -4.27
C GLY A 121 8.47 -2.62 -2.90
N GLY A 122 9.29 -3.63 -2.60
CA GLY A 122 9.00 -4.54 -1.50
C GLY A 122 7.57 -5.06 -1.63
N LEU A 123 6.78 -4.98 -0.57
CA LEU A 123 5.39 -5.43 -0.55
C LEU A 123 4.38 -4.27 -0.59
N PHE A 124 4.68 -3.18 -1.30
CA PHE A 124 3.72 -2.10 -1.51
C PHE A 124 3.63 -1.79 -3.01
N TRP A 125 2.51 -2.18 -3.61
CA TRP A 125 2.30 -2.15 -5.06
C TRP A 125 1.02 -1.42 -5.41
N GLY A 126 1.09 -0.58 -6.44
CA GLY A 126 -0.04 0.06 -7.09
C GLY A 126 -0.22 -0.49 -8.50
N VAL A 127 -1.47 -0.79 -8.84
CA VAL A 127 -1.93 -1.05 -10.21
C VAL A 127 -2.80 0.12 -10.62
N GLU A 128 -2.44 0.82 -11.69
CA GLU A 128 -3.18 1.95 -12.21
C GLU A 128 -3.93 1.57 -13.47
N PHE A 129 -5.19 1.98 -13.54
CA PHE A 129 -6.10 1.65 -14.62
C PHE A 129 -6.44 2.88 -15.44
N ASP A 130 -6.47 2.71 -16.76
CA ASP A 130 -7.01 3.67 -17.70
C ASP A 130 -8.33 3.13 -18.25
N ILE A 131 -9.43 3.56 -17.63
CA ILE A 131 -10.78 3.16 -18.00
C ILE A 131 -11.45 4.30 -18.76
N PRO A 132 -11.72 4.12 -20.07
CA PRO A 132 -12.45 5.12 -20.84
C PRO A 132 -13.83 5.39 -20.23
N ASP A 133 -14.22 6.66 -20.15
CA ASP A 133 -15.53 7.04 -19.57
C ASP A 133 -16.72 6.37 -20.30
N ALA A 134 -16.56 6.09 -21.60
CA ALA A 134 -17.56 5.39 -22.41
C ALA A 134 -17.80 3.93 -21.96
N GLU A 135 -16.86 3.30 -21.26
CA GLU A 135 -17.00 1.93 -20.72
C GLU A 135 -17.73 1.91 -19.37
N LEU A 136 -17.76 3.03 -18.64
CA LEU A 136 -18.32 3.09 -17.28
C LEU A 136 -19.79 2.65 -17.20
N PRO A 137 -20.70 3.03 -18.11
CA PRO A 137 -22.09 2.55 -18.05
C PRO A 137 -22.19 1.02 -18.14
N ARG A 138 -21.39 0.39 -19.00
CA ARG A 138 -21.33 -1.06 -19.17
C ARG A 138 -20.79 -1.74 -17.91
N ILE A 139 -19.69 -1.23 -17.36
CA ILE A 139 -19.07 -1.76 -16.13
C ILE A 139 -20.03 -1.64 -14.94
N ASN A 140 -20.69 -0.49 -14.77
CA ASN A 140 -21.66 -0.26 -13.70
C ASN A 140 -22.85 -1.24 -13.81
N THR A 141 -23.38 -1.44 -15.02
CA THR A 141 -24.48 -2.39 -15.27
C THR A 141 -24.07 -3.80 -14.88
N ARG A 142 -22.86 -4.24 -15.25
CA ARG A 142 -22.35 -5.56 -14.87
C ARG A 142 -22.19 -5.71 -13.36
N TYR A 143 -21.62 -4.72 -12.69
CA TYR A 143 -21.49 -4.74 -11.22
C TYR A 143 -22.84 -4.91 -10.51
N GLN A 144 -23.89 -4.23 -11.00
CA GLN A 144 -25.24 -4.34 -10.44
C GLN A 144 -25.82 -5.75 -10.64
N GLN A 145 -25.55 -6.37 -11.79
CA GLN A 145 -25.98 -7.75 -12.06
C GLN A 145 -25.24 -8.78 -11.21
N SER A 146 -23.94 -8.58 -10.93
CA SER A 146 -23.12 -9.54 -10.20
C SER A 146 -23.35 -9.52 -8.68
N THR A 147 -23.66 -8.36 -8.10
CA THR A 147 -23.78 -8.22 -6.63
C THR A 147 -25.21 -8.36 -6.11
N GLY A 148 -26.20 -8.53 -6.99
CA GLY A 148 -27.61 -8.65 -6.59
C GLY A 148 -28.15 -7.46 -5.79
N SER A 149 -27.40 -6.34 -5.78
CA SER A 149 -27.70 -5.14 -5.02
C SER A 149 -28.83 -4.38 -5.72
N GLY A 150 -30.04 -4.85 -5.44
CA GLY A 150 -31.28 -4.21 -5.85
C GLY A 150 -31.33 -2.78 -5.30
N GLN A 151 -31.29 -1.83 -6.23
CA GLN A 151 -31.60 -0.40 -6.07
C GLN A 151 -30.55 0.46 -5.33
N ASN A 152 -30.10 1.47 -6.10
CA ASN A 152 -29.74 2.82 -5.67
C ASN A 152 -28.77 2.94 -4.50
N LEU A 153 -27.52 3.30 -4.80
CA LEU A 153 -26.96 4.46 -4.08
C LEU A 153 -26.24 5.47 -4.97
N LEU A 154 -25.58 5.14 -6.08
CA LEU A 154 -25.07 6.15 -7.03
C LEU A 154 -24.92 5.56 -8.45
N ASN A 155 -25.68 6.08 -9.41
CA ASN A 155 -25.37 5.86 -10.83
C ASN A 155 -23.99 6.47 -11.14
N ASN A 156 -23.21 5.81 -12.00
CA ASN A 156 -21.95 6.32 -12.53
C ASN A 156 -20.76 6.33 -11.55
N ARG A 157 -20.55 5.22 -10.81
CA ARG A 157 -19.32 5.06 -10.00
C ARG A 157 -18.11 4.83 -10.90
N ARG A 158 -16.98 5.42 -10.52
CA ARG A 158 -15.66 5.18 -11.13
C ARG A 158 -15.22 3.74 -10.88
N PHE A 159 -14.40 3.22 -11.78
CA PHE A 159 -13.95 1.82 -11.75
C PHE A 159 -13.28 1.44 -10.43
N GLY A 160 -12.42 2.30 -9.87
CA GLY A 160 -11.70 2.04 -8.62
C GLY A 160 -12.62 1.82 -7.43
N VAL A 161 -13.77 2.51 -7.37
CA VAL A 161 -14.76 2.33 -6.30
C VAL A 161 -15.49 0.98 -6.46
N LEU A 162 -15.83 0.61 -7.69
CA LEU A 162 -16.42 -0.70 -7.96
C LEU A 162 -15.43 -1.84 -7.68
N LEU A 163 -14.15 -1.61 -7.98
CA LEU A 163 -13.07 -2.56 -7.71
C LEU A 163 -12.84 -2.74 -6.21
N GLN A 164 -13.00 -1.69 -5.39
CA GLN A 164 -12.93 -1.80 -3.93
C GLN A 164 -13.99 -2.76 -3.39
N ASP A 165 -15.23 -2.62 -3.86
CA ASP A 165 -16.32 -3.50 -3.46
C ASP A 165 -16.08 -4.93 -3.98
N MET A 166 -15.72 -5.07 -5.26
CA MET A 166 -15.48 -6.37 -5.88
C MET A 166 -14.33 -7.15 -5.24
N THR A 167 -13.23 -6.48 -4.88
CA THR A 167 -12.11 -7.13 -4.18
C THR A 167 -12.56 -7.63 -2.81
N MET A 168 -13.34 -6.84 -2.08
CA MET A 168 -13.92 -7.24 -0.79
C MET A 168 -14.83 -8.47 -0.93
N ASP A 169 -15.73 -8.48 -1.92
CA ASP A 169 -16.65 -9.60 -2.20
C ASP A 169 -15.89 -10.89 -2.53
N LYS A 170 -14.73 -10.78 -3.20
CA LYS A 170 -13.84 -11.91 -3.50
C LYS A 170 -12.88 -12.28 -2.36
N GLY A 171 -13.05 -11.68 -1.18
CA GLY A 171 -12.25 -11.97 0.00
C GLY A 171 -10.86 -11.36 0.00
N LEU A 172 -10.62 -10.32 -0.80
CA LEU A 172 -9.38 -9.56 -0.86
C LEU A 172 -9.58 -8.14 -0.31
N ILE A 173 -8.87 -7.82 0.78
CA ILE A 173 -8.80 -6.44 1.26
C ILE A 173 -7.68 -5.72 0.50
N ALA A 174 -8.05 -4.97 -0.53
CA ALA A 174 -7.20 -4.03 -1.23
C ALA A 174 -7.64 -2.59 -0.93
N ILE A 175 -6.81 -1.60 -1.27
CA ILE A 175 -7.24 -0.19 -1.29
C ILE A 175 -7.40 0.21 -2.75
N ALA A 176 -8.63 0.19 -3.25
CA ALA A 176 -8.95 0.63 -4.60
C ALA A 176 -9.76 1.93 -4.56
N MET A 177 -9.31 2.92 -5.32
CA MET A 177 -9.85 4.28 -5.26
C MET A 177 -9.75 4.98 -6.63
N THR A 178 -10.39 6.14 -6.73
CA THR A 178 -10.26 7.08 -7.86
C THR A 178 -9.33 8.23 -7.48
N GLY A 179 -8.81 8.95 -8.47
CA GLY A 179 -8.01 10.14 -8.30
C GLY A 179 -6.50 9.95 -8.47
N SER A 180 -6.06 8.90 -9.16
CA SER A 180 -4.63 8.60 -9.39
C SER A 180 -3.88 9.73 -10.12
N VAL A 181 -4.57 10.49 -10.97
CA VAL A 181 -3.95 11.51 -11.84
C VAL A 181 -3.88 12.88 -11.18
N ASP A 182 -5.02 13.38 -10.69
CA ASP A 182 -5.18 14.76 -10.20
C ASP A 182 -6.06 14.85 -8.94
N GLY A 183 -6.24 13.72 -8.25
CA GLY A 183 -7.17 13.60 -7.11
C GLY A 183 -8.64 13.47 -7.52
N LYS A 184 -8.96 13.50 -8.82
CA LYS A 184 -10.32 13.27 -9.34
C LYS A 184 -10.37 12.14 -10.36
N ARG A 185 -9.48 12.16 -11.35
CA ARG A 185 -9.41 11.21 -12.47
C ARG A 185 -8.38 10.11 -12.23
N GLY A 186 -8.54 9.00 -12.97
CA GLY A 186 -7.70 7.82 -12.88
C GLY A 186 -8.12 6.90 -11.75
N ASP A 187 -7.98 5.61 -11.97
CA ASP A 187 -8.40 4.57 -11.02
C ASP A 187 -7.17 3.76 -10.62
N HIS A 188 -7.08 3.31 -9.36
CA HIS A 188 -5.98 2.48 -8.91
C HIS A 188 -6.40 1.47 -7.85
N MET A 189 -5.57 0.44 -7.67
CA MET A 189 -5.63 -0.53 -6.58
C MET A 189 -4.25 -0.65 -5.95
N ILE A 190 -4.19 -0.53 -4.62
CA ILE A 190 -2.99 -0.74 -3.82
C ILE A 190 -3.08 -2.09 -3.11
N LEU A 191 -2.02 -2.88 -3.25
CA LEU A 191 -1.78 -4.12 -2.54
C LEU A 191 -0.59 -3.94 -1.60
N ALA A 192 -0.83 -4.17 -0.31
CA ALA A 192 0.17 -3.99 0.74
C ALA A 192 0.13 -5.14 1.77
N PRO A 193 0.40 -6.40 1.36
CA PRO A 193 0.35 -7.54 2.27
C PRO A 193 1.41 -7.45 3.38
N PRO A 194 1.24 -8.19 4.50
CA PRO A 194 2.20 -8.19 5.59
C PRO A 194 3.54 -8.81 5.19
N TYR A 195 4.63 -8.46 5.88
CA TYR A 195 5.99 -8.87 5.48
C TYR A 195 6.25 -10.38 5.57
N ASN A 196 5.44 -11.11 6.33
CA ASN A 196 5.51 -12.55 6.47
C ASN A 196 4.60 -13.31 5.46
N VAL A 197 4.07 -12.62 4.45
CA VAL A 197 3.24 -13.26 3.40
C VAL A 197 4.00 -14.40 2.69
N THR A 198 3.31 -15.52 2.51
CA THR A 198 3.83 -16.71 1.84
C THR A 198 3.68 -16.63 0.32
N ARG A 199 4.38 -17.50 -0.41
CA ARG A 199 4.27 -17.55 -1.89
C ARG A 199 2.86 -17.92 -2.33
N GLU A 200 2.24 -18.83 -1.60
CA GLU A 200 0.89 -19.34 -1.82
C GLU A 200 -0.13 -18.23 -1.61
N GLU A 201 0.01 -17.45 -0.53
CA GLU A 201 -0.84 -16.27 -0.28
C GLU A 201 -0.65 -15.18 -1.33
N LEU A 202 0.57 -14.93 -1.83
CA LEU A 202 0.77 -14.00 -2.94
C LEU A 202 -0.02 -14.41 -4.19
N LYS A 203 -0.02 -15.71 -4.52
CA LYS A 203 -0.82 -16.23 -5.64
C LYS A 203 -2.31 -15.98 -5.41
N ILE A 204 -2.82 -16.29 -4.22
CA ILE A 204 -4.21 -16.04 -3.84
C ILE A 204 -4.54 -14.55 -3.99
N ILE A 205 -3.69 -13.66 -3.48
CA ILE A 205 -3.88 -12.20 -3.60
C ILE A 205 -3.99 -11.78 -5.05
N VAL A 206 -3.06 -12.23 -5.91
CA VAL A 206 -3.07 -11.86 -7.33
C VAL A 206 -4.24 -12.50 -8.08
N ASP A 207 -4.60 -13.74 -7.77
CA ASP A 207 -5.76 -14.41 -8.34
C ASP A 207 -7.05 -13.64 -8.03
N ARG A 208 -7.27 -13.27 -6.77
CA ARG A 208 -8.44 -12.46 -6.39
C ARG A 208 -8.43 -11.07 -6.99
N ALA A 209 -7.26 -10.44 -7.09
CA ALA A 209 -7.11 -9.15 -7.76
C ALA A 209 -7.50 -9.24 -9.24
N VAL A 210 -6.97 -10.22 -9.97
CA VAL A 210 -7.27 -10.47 -11.39
C VAL A 210 -8.74 -10.81 -11.58
N GLU A 211 -9.27 -11.74 -10.79
CA GLU A 211 -10.68 -12.10 -10.81
C GLU A 211 -11.57 -10.86 -10.59
N SER A 212 -11.21 -9.96 -9.68
CA SER A 212 -11.98 -8.75 -9.39
C SER A 212 -11.97 -7.77 -10.56
N VAL A 213 -10.79 -7.54 -11.14
CA VAL A 213 -10.63 -6.69 -12.33
C VAL A 213 -11.40 -7.26 -13.51
N GLU A 214 -11.20 -8.54 -13.81
CA GLU A 214 -11.85 -9.18 -14.96
C GLU A 214 -13.35 -9.31 -14.78
N GLY A 215 -13.85 -9.58 -13.57
CA GLY A 215 -15.28 -9.66 -13.29
C GLY A 215 -16.03 -8.33 -13.50
N LEU A 216 -15.32 -7.19 -13.46
CA LEU A 216 -15.86 -5.89 -13.82
C LEU A 216 -15.73 -5.62 -15.33
N LEU A 217 -14.59 -5.96 -15.92
CA LEU A 217 -14.26 -5.60 -17.30
C LEU A 217 -14.87 -6.53 -18.34
N PHE A 218 -15.02 -7.83 -18.05
CA PHE A 218 -15.42 -8.84 -19.02
C PHE A 218 -16.54 -9.77 -18.54
N ASP A 219 -17.13 -10.50 -19.50
CA ASP A 219 -18.02 -11.64 -19.25
C ASP A 219 -17.21 -12.92 -18.95
#